data_AF-D3BUX8-F1
#
_entry.id   AF-D3BUX8-F1
#
_cell.length_a   1.000
_cell.length_b   1.000
_cell.length_c   1.000
_cell.angle_alpha   90.00
_cell.angle_beta   90.00
_cell.angle_gamma   90.00
#
_symmetry.space_group_name_H-M   'P 1'
#
loop_
_entity.id
_entity.type
_entity.pdbx_description
1 polymer ?
#
loop_
_entity_poly.entity_id
_entity_poly.type
_entity_poly.pdbx_seq_one_letter_code
_entity_poly.pdbx_strand_id
1 'polypeptide(L)'
;MASATFFEHDVQRSLMNISLDYLNTPDKTASIICIFTLKFDKMNISDKIVNLSHLILNKIISHLDQNIDRICFSFACKRWFNDRDKYLIFNTDNICINSDNNNDITQNHKHFLLPSYNNIYLKTIQTKTDCSLYFGYKDTHTKFRYDFFYDSELKCLHRLLNESQSLTTLIGCCTLKYGLPTTIKTIMFHSSFNEKLVRGSLPSSLEVVDFGDNFDQEIPPGVLPEGLLVFTINNRHYQHEIQPGVFPSSIKTINLINYSMPIKAGVLPTNLDNLRYTYGVERPLELPKSLKYLEICGPNTSLKRLSLLTNLQTLLVHQFNNGKPTLDINCLPPTIRELEFKRYRLKGTMPTSIRRIFMEECEFQFNEIFPETLQYYFEVFKYSIATIVSIPSNIKIVHLEVYGSSNEPIISLPSGIESIYLSGQLNNEKEHLLDCDGDRGVGGPSDKPVLLRELRLPLFKKVKPNFNLPHTVEVLDVGMNDLNDILPVVPSTPTIKTLGFSKQSAINIIIPNNIKSITNIIYHNISYSIYTIRKLDDSFYLIYGENQVTNLIIAKVFHQSNLEKILSISFK
;
A
#
# COMPACT_ATOMS: atom_id res chain seq x y z
N MET A 1 -47.44 -8.63 -19.56
CA MET A 1 -46.53 -9.29 -18.62
C MET A 1 -45.72 -10.33 -19.39
N ALA A 2 -44.45 -10.06 -19.72
CA ALA A 2 -43.39 -11.03 -20.05
C ALA A 2 -42.14 -10.40 -20.71
N SER A 3 -42.10 -9.11 -21.11
CA SER A 3 -40.95 -8.55 -21.85
C SER A 3 -40.12 -7.48 -21.13
N ALA A 4 -40.39 -7.19 -19.85
CA ALA A 4 -39.66 -6.17 -19.08
C ALA A 4 -38.52 -6.74 -18.21
N THR A 5 -38.58 -8.02 -17.84
CA THR A 5 -37.65 -8.65 -16.88
C THR A 5 -36.35 -9.17 -17.51
N PHE A 6 -36.32 -9.44 -18.82
CA PHE A 6 -35.10 -9.89 -19.51
C PHE A 6 -34.14 -8.73 -19.83
N PHE A 7 -34.67 -7.53 -20.12
CA PHE A 7 -33.86 -6.37 -20.52
C PHE A 7 -33.15 -5.65 -19.36
N GLU A 8 -33.72 -5.66 -18.15
CA GLU A 8 -33.06 -5.12 -16.96
C GLU A 8 -31.86 -5.98 -16.53
N HIS A 9 -31.96 -7.30 -16.69
CA HIS A 9 -30.92 -8.24 -16.28
C HIS A 9 -29.68 -8.17 -17.18
N ASP A 10 -29.85 -7.92 -18.48
CA ASP A 10 -28.76 -7.83 -19.45
C ASP A 10 -28.05 -6.47 -19.43
N VAL A 11 -28.77 -5.37 -19.14
CA VAL A 11 -28.16 -4.04 -18.94
C VAL A 11 -27.43 -3.98 -17.59
N GLN A 12 -27.98 -4.58 -16.53
CA GLN A 12 -27.24 -4.76 -15.26
C GLN A 12 -26.01 -5.64 -15.46
N ARG A 13 -26.11 -6.79 -16.14
CA ARG A 13 -24.94 -7.65 -16.42
C ARG A 13 -23.88 -6.95 -17.26
N SER A 14 -24.28 -6.16 -18.26
CA SER A 14 -23.35 -5.46 -19.13
C SER A 14 -22.62 -4.32 -18.39
N LEU A 15 -23.33 -3.55 -17.55
CA LEU A 15 -22.72 -2.53 -16.68
C LEU A 15 -21.86 -3.15 -15.57
N MET A 16 -22.25 -4.30 -15.04
CA MET A 16 -21.51 -5.03 -14.00
C MET A 16 -20.26 -5.73 -14.57
N ASN A 17 -20.31 -6.25 -15.80
CA ASN A 17 -19.16 -6.86 -16.48
C ASN A 17 -18.14 -5.82 -16.97
N ILE A 18 -18.59 -4.66 -17.46
CA ILE A 18 -17.69 -3.53 -17.81
C ILE A 18 -16.99 -2.98 -16.55
N SER A 19 -17.64 -3.08 -15.38
CA SER A 19 -17.06 -2.73 -14.08
C SER A 19 -16.09 -3.79 -13.54
N LEU A 20 -16.28 -5.08 -13.83
CA LEU A 20 -15.48 -6.17 -13.24
C LEU A 20 -14.15 -6.43 -13.98
N ASP A 21 -14.10 -6.28 -15.30
CA ASP A 21 -12.87 -6.53 -16.08
C ASP A 21 -11.80 -5.43 -15.89
N TYR A 22 -12.18 -4.25 -15.39
CA TYR A 22 -11.27 -3.12 -15.10
C TYR A 22 -10.86 -3.00 -13.62
N LEU A 23 -11.40 -3.85 -12.73
CA LEU A 23 -11.12 -3.82 -11.29
C LEU A 23 -9.81 -4.54 -10.88
N ASN A 24 -9.03 -5.05 -11.84
CA ASN A 24 -7.80 -5.83 -11.61
C ASN A 24 -6.48 -5.13 -11.97
N THR A 25 -6.48 -3.81 -12.24
CA THR A 25 -5.23 -3.04 -12.38
C THR A 25 -4.89 -2.26 -11.10
N PRO A 26 -3.60 -1.98 -10.81
CA PRO A 26 -3.17 -1.42 -9.53
C PRO A 26 -3.56 0.05 -9.32
N ASP A 27 -4.01 0.74 -10.36
CA ASP A 27 -4.31 2.17 -10.34
C ASP A 27 -5.83 2.42 -10.32
N LYS A 28 -6.43 2.22 -9.15
CA LYS A 28 -7.89 2.13 -8.96
C LYS A 28 -8.66 3.46 -8.88
N THR A 29 -8.01 4.61 -8.90
CA THR A 29 -8.68 5.89 -8.56
C THR A 29 -9.06 6.77 -9.74
N ALA A 30 -8.79 6.37 -10.99
CA ALA A 30 -8.89 7.31 -12.12
C ALA A 30 -9.62 6.79 -13.36
N SER A 31 -10.19 5.59 -13.34
CA SER A 31 -10.70 4.91 -14.55
C SER A 31 -12.22 4.97 -14.74
N ILE A 32 -13.03 5.05 -13.69
CA ILE A 32 -14.50 5.02 -13.85
C ILE A 32 -15.02 6.34 -14.44
N ILE A 33 -14.49 7.49 -14.01
CA ILE A 33 -14.90 8.80 -14.51
C ILE A 33 -14.51 8.98 -15.97
N CYS A 34 -13.31 8.54 -16.40
CA CYS A 34 -12.90 8.60 -17.80
C CYS A 34 -13.87 7.83 -18.71
N ILE A 35 -14.41 6.70 -18.25
CA ILE A 35 -15.40 5.91 -19.00
C ILE A 35 -16.75 6.61 -19.08
N PHE A 36 -17.17 7.35 -18.05
CA PHE A 36 -18.42 8.13 -18.12
C PHE A 36 -18.24 9.41 -18.94
N THR A 37 -17.21 10.22 -18.69
CA THR A 37 -17.01 11.51 -19.35
C THR A 37 -16.66 11.37 -20.85
N LEU A 38 -15.84 10.39 -21.26
CA LEU A 38 -15.47 10.21 -22.67
C LEU A 38 -16.55 9.52 -23.52
N LYS A 39 -17.57 8.90 -22.91
CA LYS A 39 -18.55 8.08 -23.63
C LYS A 39 -19.94 8.73 -23.74
N PHE A 40 -20.22 9.77 -22.95
CA PHE A 40 -21.48 10.54 -23.09
C PHE A 40 -21.57 11.30 -24.42
N ASP A 41 -20.44 11.67 -25.04
CA ASP A 41 -20.45 12.37 -26.32
C ASP A 41 -20.65 11.45 -27.55
N LYS A 42 -20.58 10.11 -27.38
CA LYS A 42 -20.61 9.17 -28.52
C LYS A 42 -21.80 8.22 -28.58
N MET A 43 -22.70 8.19 -27.60
CA MET A 43 -23.87 7.31 -27.64
C MET A 43 -25.15 8.04 -27.23
N ASN A 44 -26.21 7.83 -28.02
CA ASN A 44 -27.62 8.24 -27.80
C ASN A 44 -28.27 7.57 -26.55
N ILE A 45 -27.48 7.28 -25.51
CA ILE A 45 -27.82 6.62 -24.24
C ILE A 45 -27.92 7.66 -23.10
N SER A 46 -27.56 8.92 -23.36
CA SER A 46 -27.54 10.02 -22.39
C SER A 46 -28.86 10.18 -21.62
N ASP A 47 -30.00 10.11 -22.30
CA ASP A 47 -31.32 10.34 -21.68
C ASP A 47 -31.74 9.26 -20.68
N LYS A 48 -31.36 7.99 -20.89
CA LYS A 48 -31.75 6.90 -19.97
C LYS A 48 -30.91 6.92 -18.70
N ILE A 49 -29.62 7.19 -18.82
CA ILE A 49 -28.70 7.22 -17.68
C ILE A 49 -28.93 8.47 -16.83
N VAL A 50 -29.09 9.65 -17.44
CA VAL A 50 -29.40 10.89 -16.71
C VAL A 50 -30.66 10.73 -15.87
N ASN A 51 -31.58 9.85 -16.28
CA ASN A 51 -32.86 9.65 -15.62
C ASN A 51 -32.93 8.61 -14.48
N LEU A 52 -31.79 8.01 -14.08
CA LEU A 52 -31.73 7.06 -12.96
C LEU A 52 -32.37 7.61 -11.67
N SER A 53 -33.02 6.73 -10.91
CA SER A 53 -33.62 7.08 -9.62
C SER A 53 -32.55 7.35 -8.55
N HIS A 54 -32.88 8.16 -7.54
CA HIS A 54 -31.94 8.46 -6.44
C HIS A 54 -31.51 7.21 -5.67
N LEU A 55 -32.35 6.17 -5.60
CA LEU A 55 -31.99 4.88 -4.99
C LEU A 55 -30.88 4.17 -5.77
N ILE A 56 -30.99 4.12 -7.10
CA ILE A 56 -29.96 3.51 -7.94
C ILE A 56 -28.68 4.34 -7.89
N LEU A 57 -28.79 5.68 -7.94
CA LEU A 57 -27.64 6.58 -7.81
C LEU A 57 -26.93 6.40 -6.46
N ASN A 58 -27.68 6.28 -5.36
CA ASN A 58 -27.11 6.01 -4.04
C ASN A 58 -26.41 4.65 -3.99
N LYS A 59 -26.99 3.61 -4.60
CA LYS A 59 -26.37 2.29 -4.68
C LYS A 59 -25.07 2.32 -5.50
N ILE A 60 -25.05 3.04 -6.62
CA ILE A 60 -23.83 3.24 -7.42
C ILE A 60 -22.77 3.96 -6.57
N ILE A 61 -23.14 5.03 -5.88
CA ILE A 61 -22.23 5.77 -4.99
C ILE A 61 -21.68 4.89 -3.86
N SER A 62 -22.46 3.93 -3.35
CA SER A 62 -21.98 3.00 -2.31
C SER A 62 -20.85 2.08 -2.79
N HIS A 63 -20.65 1.95 -4.10
CA HIS A 63 -19.54 1.20 -4.71
C HIS A 63 -18.35 2.10 -5.08
N LEU A 64 -18.44 3.42 -4.85
CA LEU A 64 -17.33 4.35 -5.01
C LEU A 64 -16.64 4.55 -3.66
N ASP A 65 -15.42 4.06 -3.54
CA ASP A 65 -14.69 4.09 -2.26
C ASP A 65 -14.20 5.52 -1.92
N GLN A 66 -13.76 6.27 -2.93
CA GLN A 66 -13.18 7.60 -2.76
C GLN A 66 -14.22 8.72 -2.82
N ASN A 67 -14.14 9.66 -1.88
CA ASN A 67 -15.05 10.81 -1.82
C ASN A 67 -14.90 11.75 -3.04
N ILE A 68 -13.70 11.85 -3.62
CA ILE A 68 -13.49 12.62 -4.85
C ILE A 68 -14.29 12.03 -6.02
N ASP A 69 -14.34 10.69 -6.13
CA ASP A 69 -15.10 10.02 -7.17
C ASP A 69 -16.60 10.25 -7.01
N ARG A 70 -17.09 10.26 -5.76
CA ARG A 70 -18.49 10.59 -5.45
C ARG A 70 -18.83 12.03 -5.89
N ILE A 71 -17.93 12.98 -5.67
CA ILE A 71 -18.09 14.39 -6.10
C ILE A 71 -18.08 14.45 -7.64
N CYS A 72 -17.07 13.86 -8.28
CA CYS A 72 -16.96 13.82 -9.74
C CYS A 72 -18.15 13.12 -10.40
N PHE A 73 -18.70 12.08 -9.77
CA PHE A 73 -19.91 11.41 -10.23
C PHE A 73 -21.07 12.39 -10.33
N SER A 74 -21.24 13.27 -9.34
CA SER A 74 -22.29 14.29 -9.39
C SER A 74 -22.06 15.36 -10.48
N PHE A 75 -20.81 15.57 -10.94
CA PHE A 75 -20.52 16.47 -12.06
C PHE A 75 -20.82 15.87 -13.44
N ALA A 76 -21.08 14.57 -13.54
CA ALA A 76 -21.31 13.91 -14.82
C ALA A 76 -22.54 14.44 -15.57
N CYS A 77 -23.56 14.94 -14.87
CA CYS A 77 -24.64 15.67 -15.52
C CYS A 77 -25.33 16.69 -14.58
N LYS A 78 -26.01 17.67 -15.19
CA LYS A 78 -26.67 18.78 -14.47
C LYS A 78 -27.73 18.31 -13.48
N ARG A 79 -28.53 17.28 -13.82
CA ARG A 79 -29.55 16.72 -12.91
C ARG A 79 -28.89 16.11 -11.68
N TRP A 80 -27.87 15.27 -11.87
CA TRP A 80 -27.17 14.62 -10.76
C TRP A 80 -26.48 15.64 -9.86
N PHE A 81 -25.89 16.69 -10.43
CA PHE A 81 -25.33 17.78 -9.63
C PHE A 81 -26.42 18.48 -8.80
N ASN A 82 -27.56 18.81 -9.39
CA ASN A 82 -28.64 19.53 -8.70
C ASN A 82 -29.32 18.67 -7.61
N ASP A 83 -29.45 17.37 -7.84
CA ASP A 83 -30.10 16.42 -6.92
C ASP A 83 -29.14 15.79 -5.90
N ARG A 84 -27.86 16.18 -5.87
CA ARG A 84 -26.80 15.54 -5.06
C ARG A 84 -27.19 15.27 -3.61
N ASP A 85 -27.90 16.18 -2.93
CA ASP A 85 -28.31 16.03 -1.53
C ASP A 85 -29.26 14.83 -1.27
N LYS A 86 -29.89 14.29 -2.32
CA LYS A 86 -30.88 13.20 -2.22
C LYS A 86 -30.26 11.80 -2.32
N TYR A 87 -29.07 11.68 -2.90
CA TYR A 87 -28.45 10.38 -3.16
C TYR A 87 -26.97 10.30 -2.74
N LEU A 88 -26.27 11.42 -2.64
CA LEU A 88 -24.85 11.47 -2.31
C LEU A 88 -24.68 11.50 -0.79
N ILE A 89 -23.91 10.55 -0.28
CA ILE A 89 -23.41 10.49 1.09
C ILE A 89 -21.90 10.28 0.97
N PHE A 90 -21.10 10.93 1.80
CA PHE A 90 -19.66 10.71 1.77
C PHE A 90 -19.29 9.43 2.51
N ASN A 91 -18.21 8.79 2.08
CA ASN A 91 -17.57 7.76 2.85
C ASN A 91 -16.95 8.40 4.11
N THR A 92 -17.33 7.92 5.29
CA THR A 92 -16.87 8.38 6.60
C THR A 92 -15.47 7.89 6.95
N ASP A 93 -14.98 6.83 6.30
CA ASP A 93 -13.68 6.21 6.58
C ASP A 93 -12.52 7.22 6.49
N ASN A 94 -12.63 8.18 5.56
CA ASN A 94 -11.60 9.18 5.28
C ASN A 94 -12.01 10.60 5.70
N ILE A 95 -13.07 10.77 6.51
CA ILE A 95 -13.50 12.07 7.03
C ILE A 95 -13.08 12.18 8.49
N CYS A 96 -12.19 13.12 8.79
CA CYS A 96 -11.85 13.51 10.15
C CYS A 96 -12.85 14.53 10.67
N ILE A 97 -13.49 14.24 11.81
CA ILE A 97 -14.50 15.12 12.40
C ILE A 97 -13.89 16.43 12.92
N ASN A 98 -12.67 16.42 13.48
CA ASN A 98 -12.11 17.56 14.19
C ASN A 98 -10.70 17.93 13.70
N SER A 99 -10.54 19.10 13.09
CA SER A 99 -9.21 19.68 12.83
C SER A 99 -9.09 21.08 13.44
N ASP A 100 -8.29 21.11 14.50
CA ASP A 100 -7.87 22.22 15.38
C ASP A 100 -8.84 22.69 16.46
N ASN A 101 -8.39 22.54 17.72
CA ASN A 101 -8.62 23.42 18.89
C ASN A 101 -9.93 24.23 18.89
N ASN A 102 -11.07 23.57 18.75
CA ASN A 102 -12.33 24.17 19.11
C ASN A 102 -13.08 23.21 20.01
N ASN A 103 -13.43 23.69 21.19
CA ASN A 103 -14.41 23.05 22.07
C ASN A 103 -15.83 23.08 21.47
N ASP A 104 -15.95 23.27 20.16
CA ASP A 104 -17.14 23.70 19.48
C ASP A 104 -17.28 22.94 18.14
N ILE A 105 -18.08 21.87 18.19
CA ILE A 105 -18.40 20.95 17.08
C ILE A 105 -19.00 21.69 15.87
N THR A 106 -19.45 22.94 16.08
CA THR A 106 -20.12 23.78 15.09
C THR A 106 -19.18 24.45 14.08
N GLN A 107 -17.85 24.47 14.30
CA GLN A 107 -16.89 25.16 13.42
C GLN A 107 -16.06 24.26 12.48
N ASN A 108 -16.34 22.96 12.43
CA ASN A 108 -15.60 21.96 11.62
C ASN A 108 -15.70 22.15 10.08
N HIS A 109 -16.48 23.13 9.63
CA HIS A 109 -16.71 23.45 8.22
C HIS A 109 -15.59 24.15 7.48
N LYS A 110 -14.57 24.67 8.17
CA LYS A 110 -13.55 25.52 7.52
C LYS A 110 -12.57 24.75 6.63
N HIS A 111 -12.56 23.42 6.70
CA HIS A 111 -11.59 22.57 5.98
C HIS A 111 -12.15 21.97 4.69
N PHE A 112 -13.47 21.92 4.54
CA PHE A 112 -14.12 21.44 3.32
C PHE A 112 -14.54 22.64 2.46
N LEU A 113 -13.77 22.89 1.39
CA LEU A 113 -13.83 24.13 0.59
C LEU A 113 -14.87 24.14 -0.52
N LEU A 114 -15.81 23.17 -0.55
CA LEU A 114 -16.86 23.08 -1.56
C LEU A 114 -18.23 23.45 -0.95
N PRO A 115 -18.65 24.73 -1.00
CA PRO A 115 -19.88 25.20 -0.36
C PRO A 115 -21.12 24.39 -0.75
N SER A 116 -21.18 23.95 -2.00
CA SER A 116 -22.29 23.18 -2.56
C SER A 116 -22.49 21.80 -1.92
N TYR A 117 -21.51 21.25 -1.20
CA TYR A 117 -21.59 19.92 -0.58
C TYR A 117 -21.53 19.97 0.96
N ASN A 118 -21.53 21.16 1.57
CA ASN A 118 -21.43 21.33 3.02
C ASN A 118 -22.54 20.62 3.81
N ASN A 119 -23.78 20.64 3.29
CA ASN A 119 -24.91 19.99 3.97
C ASN A 119 -24.77 18.46 3.97
N ILE A 120 -24.30 17.89 2.85
CA ILE A 120 -24.03 16.46 2.74
C ILE A 120 -22.91 16.06 3.70
N TYR A 121 -21.85 16.87 3.77
CA TYR A 121 -20.75 16.69 4.71
C TYR A 121 -21.22 16.65 6.17
N LEU A 122 -22.03 17.62 6.59
CA LEU A 122 -22.60 17.64 7.95
C LEU A 122 -23.43 16.43 8.29
N LYS A 123 -24.38 16.09 7.41
CA LYS A 123 -25.27 14.94 7.61
C LYS A 123 -24.46 13.65 7.74
N THR A 124 -23.38 13.53 6.96
CA THR A 124 -22.47 12.39 7.01
C THR A 124 -21.75 12.31 8.36
N ILE A 125 -21.21 13.42 8.87
CA ILE A 125 -20.53 13.44 10.18
C ILE A 125 -21.47 13.09 11.34
N GLN A 126 -22.68 13.65 11.35
CA GLN A 126 -23.65 13.42 12.43
C GLN A 126 -24.12 11.97 12.56
N THR A 127 -23.95 11.18 11.50
CA THR A 127 -24.39 9.77 11.46
C THR A 127 -23.26 8.78 11.70
N LYS A 128 -22.03 9.26 11.95
CA LYS A 128 -20.85 8.41 12.20
C LYS A 128 -20.94 7.73 13.57
N THR A 129 -20.76 6.42 13.61
CA THR A 129 -20.87 5.58 14.82
C THR A 129 -19.57 4.86 15.19
N ASP A 130 -18.57 4.93 14.33
CA ASP A 130 -17.29 4.22 14.38
C ASP A 130 -16.14 5.22 14.61
N CYS A 131 -16.27 6.06 15.62
CA CYS A 131 -15.32 7.14 15.82
C CYS A 131 -14.00 6.66 16.43
N SER A 132 -12.93 7.36 16.07
CA SER A 132 -11.57 7.18 16.54
C SER A 132 -11.08 8.37 17.37
N LEU A 133 -10.48 8.10 18.53
CA LEU A 133 -9.92 9.11 19.42
C LEU A 133 -8.42 8.88 19.56
N TYR A 134 -7.63 9.93 19.34
CA TYR A 134 -6.20 9.98 19.62
C TYR A 134 -5.92 10.90 20.79
N PHE A 135 -5.16 10.40 21.75
CA PHE A 135 -4.70 11.12 22.92
C PHE A 135 -3.17 11.14 22.95
N GLY A 136 -2.55 12.32 22.83
CA GLY A 136 -1.10 12.43 22.85
C GLY A 136 -0.60 13.73 22.26
N TYR A 137 0.72 13.86 22.12
CA TYR A 137 1.32 15.08 21.62
C TYR A 137 0.92 15.38 20.18
N LYS A 138 0.70 16.68 19.92
CA LYS A 138 0.34 17.20 18.60
C LYS A 138 1.56 17.14 17.69
N ASP A 139 1.57 16.18 16.78
CA ASP A 139 2.42 16.23 15.60
C ASP A 139 1.57 16.62 14.38
N THR A 140 2.20 17.28 13.42
CA THR A 140 1.66 17.62 12.10
C THR A 140 1.06 16.42 11.36
N HIS A 141 1.53 15.19 11.63
CA HIS A 141 1.08 13.94 10.99
C HIS A 141 -0.14 13.27 11.64
N THR A 142 -0.37 13.43 12.95
CA THR A 142 -1.49 12.77 13.67
C THR A 142 -2.81 13.54 13.55
N LYS A 143 -2.74 14.78 13.05
CA LYS A 143 -3.83 15.76 12.95
C LYS A 143 -4.98 15.38 12.00
N PHE A 144 -4.75 14.47 11.05
CA PHE A 144 -5.70 14.14 9.98
C PHE A 144 -5.99 12.64 9.86
N ARG A 145 -5.79 11.86 10.93
CA ARG A 145 -6.05 10.41 10.94
C ARG A 145 -7.19 9.97 11.85
N TYR A 146 -7.63 10.85 12.75
CA TYR A 146 -8.55 10.48 13.83
C TYR A 146 -9.71 11.47 13.92
N ASP A 147 -10.87 10.98 14.37
CA ASP A 147 -12.08 11.80 14.48
C ASP A 147 -11.95 12.83 15.61
N PHE A 148 -11.29 12.45 16.70
CA PHE A 148 -11.04 13.27 17.87
C PHE A 148 -9.56 13.28 18.23
N PHE A 149 -9.03 14.45 18.58
CA PHE A 149 -7.64 14.63 19.00
C PHE A 149 -7.60 15.48 20.27
N TYR A 150 -6.83 15.06 21.27
CA TYR A 150 -6.59 15.83 22.50
C TYR A 150 -5.12 15.77 22.91
N ASP A 151 -4.57 16.94 23.26
CA ASP A 151 -3.27 17.06 23.91
C ASP A 151 -3.38 16.63 25.38
N SER A 152 -2.25 16.25 25.95
CA SER A 152 -1.95 15.36 27.08
C SER A 152 -2.61 15.65 28.46
N GLU A 153 -3.70 16.41 28.53
CA GLU A 153 -4.47 16.61 29.75
C GLU A 153 -5.36 15.40 30.08
N LEU A 154 -4.84 14.50 30.93
CA LEU A 154 -5.52 13.32 31.48
C LEU A 154 -6.92 13.58 32.05
N LYS A 155 -7.22 14.82 32.48
CA LYS A 155 -8.54 15.21 33.02
C LYS A 155 -9.65 15.16 31.96
N CYS A 156 -9.32 15.41 30.70
CA CYS A 156 -10.28 15.35 29.60
C CYS A 156 -10.62 13.92 29.19
N LEU A 157 -9.69 12.98 29.37
CA LEU A 157 -9.90 11.57 28.98
C LEU A 157 -11.13 10.96 29.67
N HIS A 158 -11.28 11.12 30.99
CA HIS A 158 -12.44 10.61 31.73
C HIS A 158 -13.78 11.17 31.23
N ARG A 159 -13.84 12.50 31.00
CA ARG A 159 -15.06 13.14 30.48
C ARG A 159 -15.42 12.60 29.10
N LEU A 160 -14.44 12.50 28.21
CA LEU A 160 -14.64 12.04 26.83
C LEU A 160 -15.07 10.58 26.77
N LEU A 161 -14.45 9.71 27.56
CA LEU A 161 -14.82 8.31 27.63
C LEU A 161 -16.26 8.12 28.14
N ASN A 162 -16.70 8.94 29.10
CA ASN A 162 -18.07 8.88 29.61
C ASN A 162 -19.11 9.46 28.65
N GLU A 163 -18.76 10.47 27.86
CA GLU A 163 -19.69 11.17 26.95
C GLU A 163 -19.81 10.47 25.57
N SER A 164 -18.86 9.62 25.20
CA SER A 164 -18.77 9.06 23.85
C SER A 164 -19.38 7.65 23.75
N GLN A 165 -20.61 7.54 23.26
CA GLN A 165 -21.25 6.25 22.94
C GLN A 165 -20.85 5.69 21.56
N SER A 166 -20.27 6.51 20.69
CA SER A 166 -19.83 6.13 19.33
C SER A 166 -18.34 5.82 19.24
N LEU A 167 -17.61 5.80 20.37
CA LEU A 167 -16.17 5.58 20.35
C LEU A 167 -15.86 4.09 20.24
N THR A 168 -15.20 3.70 19.15
CA THR A 168 -14.81 2.31 18.89
C THR A 168 -13.30 2.11 18.88
N THR A 169 -12.52 3.17 18.60
CA THR A 169 -11.06 3.13 18.55
C THR A 169 -10.46 4.17 19.48
N LEU A 170 -9.58 3.74 20.40
CA LEU A 170 -8.86 4.60 21.33
C LEU A 170 -7.34 4.42 21.15
N ILE A 171 -6.64 5.50 20.81
CA ILE A 171 -5.20 5.49 20.57
C ILE A 171 -4.51 6.46 21.53
N GLY A 172 -3.38 6.04 22.07
CA GLY A 172 -2.63 6.80 23.06
C GLY A 172 -3.26 6.76 24.46
N CYS A 173 -4.02 5.71 24.78
CA CYS A 173 -4.49 5.50 26.15
C CYS A 173 -3.28 5.35 27.09
N CYS A 174 -3.18 6.20 28.11
CA CYS A 174 -2.04 6.20 29.04
C CYS A 174 -2.37 5.64 30.43
N THR A 175 -3.64 5.36 30.73
CA THR A 175 -4.10 4.83 32.03
C THR A 175 -5.45 4.12 31.91
N LEU A 176 -5.66 3.08 32.73
CA LEU A 176 -6.93 2.37 32.86
C LEU A 176 -7.76 2.82 34.07
N LYS A 177 -7.25 3.78 34.85
CA LYS A 177 -7.87 4.27 36.11
C LYS A 177 -9.34 4.66 35.98
N TYR A 178 -9.74 5.20 34.84
CA TYR A 178 -11.08 5.74 34.62
C TYR A 178 -12.07 4.73 34.04
N GLY A 179 -11.63 3.49 33.79
CA GLY A 179 -12.40 2.51 33.04
C GLY A 179 -12.46 2.85 31.55
N LEU A 180 -12.81 1.84 30.76
CA LEU A 180 -12.94 1.95 29.31
C LEU A 180 -14.40 1.66 28.91
N PRO A 181 -14.99 2.47 28.01
CA PRO A 181 -16.30 2.19 27.46
C PRO A 181 -16.38 0.80 26.81
N THR A 182 -17.52 0.13 26.99
CA THR A 182 -17.80 -1.20 26.41
C THR A 182 -18.07 -1.17 24.91
N THR A 183 -17.97 -0.01 24.26
CA THR A 183 -18.07 0.16 22.81
C THR A 183 -16.71 0.06 22.13
N ILE A 184 -15.61 0.16 22.90
CA ILE A 184 -14.26 0.14 22.34
C ILE A 184 -13.94 -1.26 21.81
N LYS A 185 -13.54 -1.30 20.54
CA LYS A 185 -13.09 -2.49 19.81
C LYS A 185 -11.57 -2.49 19.60
N THR A 186 -10.95 -1.32 19.51
CA THR A 186 -9.52 -1.18 19.25
C THR A 186 -8.88 -0.27 20.28
N ILE A 187 -7.81 -0.73 20.93
CA ILE A 187 -6.99 0.09 21.84
C ILE A 187 -5.54 0.01 21.40
N MET A 188 -4.91 1.17 21.26
CA MET A 188 -3.46 1.31 21.19
C MET A 188 -3.02 2.16 22.38
N PHE A 189 -2.25 1.57 23.28
CA PHE A 189 -1.76 2.26 24.45
C PHE A 189 -0.62 3.22 24.07
N HIS A 190 -0.52 4.32 24.82
CA HIS A 190 0.59 5.25 24.69
C HIS A 190 1.89 4.58 25.15
N SER A 191 3.04 5.08 24.66
CA SER A 191 4.35 4.55 25.06
C SER A 191 4.58 4.63 26.57
N SER A 192 3.89 5.51 27.31
CA SER A 192 4.02 5.60 28.78
C SER A 192 3.16 4.60 29.57
N PHE A 193 2.29 3.82 28.93
CA PHE A 193 1.42 2.87 29.62
C PHE A 193 2.20 1.68 30.16
N ASN A 194 2.07 1.41 31.47
CA ASN A 194 2.73 0.27 32.13
C ASN A 194 1.96 -0.19 33.39
N GLU A 195 0.62 -0.04 33.37
CA GLU A 195 -0.21 -0.46 34.50
C GLU A 195 -0.44 -1.97 34.50
N LYS A 196 -0.54 -2.57 35.70
CA LYS A 196 -0.87 -4.00 35.83
C LYS A 196 -2.29 -4.26 35.33
N LEU A 197 -2.44 -5.29 34.51
CA LEU A 197 -3.73 -5.72 34.02
C LEU A 197 -4.37 -6.68 35.03
N VAL A 198 -5.62 -6.41 35.37
CA VAL A 198 -6.46 -7.31 36.17
C VAL A 198 -7.70 -7.68 35.37
N ARG A 199 -8.39 -8.74 35.78
CA ARG A 199 -9.62 -9.18 35.12
C ARG A 199 -10.64 -8.03 35.10
N GLY A 200 -11.14 -7.69 33.91
CA GLY A 200 -12.08 -6.58 33.70
C GLY A 200 -11.42 -5.22 33.46
N SER A 201 -10.08 -5.12 33.46
CA SER A 201 -9.36 -3.89 33.08
C SER A 201 -9.57 -3.50 31.62
N LEU A 202 -9.85 -4.47 30.74
CA LEU A 202 -10.12 -4.29 29.32
C LEU A 202 -11.60 -4.59 29.03
N PRO A 203 -12.26 -3.85 28.13
CA PRO A 203 -13.67 -4.05 27.82
C PRO A 203 -13.90 -5.39 27.10
N SER A 204 -15.05 -6.02 27.33
CA SER A 204 -15.38 -7.32 26.74
C SER A 204 -15.59 -7.27 25.22
N SER A 205 -15.84 -6.08 24.66
CA SER A 205 -15.97 -5.80 23.23
C SER A 205 -14.64 -5.68 22.49
N LEU A 206 -13.51 -5.70 23.20
CA LEU A 206 -12.20 -5.44 22.63
C LEU A 206 -11.79 -6.55 21.66
N GLU A 207 -11.52 -6.17 20.42
CA GLU A 207 -11.09 -7.04 19.33
C GLU A 207 -9.59 -6.88 19.03
N VAL A 208 -9.02 -5.68 19.24
CA VAL A 208 -7.62 -5.36 18.95
C VAL A 208 -6.97 -4.63 20.12
N VAL A 209 -5.81 -5.11 20.56
CA VAL A 209 -4.99 -4.45 21.59
C VAL A 209 -3.52 -4.33 21.17
N ASP A 210 -2.96 -3.14 21.33
CA ASP A 210 -1.53 -2.87 21.25
C ASP A 210 -1.06 -2.18 22.52
N PHE A 211 -0.12 -2.81 23.25
CA PHE A 211 0.38 -2.31 24.52
C PHE A 211 1.45 -1.20 24.41
N GLY A 212 1.89 -0.88 23.20
CA GLY A 212 2.93 0.12 22.96
C GLY A 212 4.31 -0.31 23.46
N ASP A 213 5.23 0.67 23.49
CA ASP A 213 6.67 0.38 23.53
C ASP A 213 7.26 0.18 24.94
N ASN A 214 6.60 0.61 26.02
CA ASN A 214 7.15 0.47 27.38
C ASN A 214 6.32 -0.40 28.34
N PHE A 215 5.29 -1.09 27.85
CA PHE A 215 4.54 -2.02 28.70
C PHE A 215 5.43 -3.20 29.13
N ASP A 216 5.60 -3.39 30.43
CA ASP A 216 6.50 -4.37 31.04
C ASP A 216 5.88 -4.99 32.31
N GLN A 217 4.59 -5.29 32.27
CA GLN A 217 3.88 -6.03 33.33
C GLN A 217 3.52 -7.42 32.84
N GLU A 218 3.72 -8.45 33.66
CA GLU A 218 3.21 -9.80 33.38
C GLU A 218 1.70 -9.76 33.08
N ILE A 219 1.27 -10.53 32.08
CA ILE A 219 -0.15 -10.70 31.72
C ILE A 219 -0.61 -12.06 32.23
N PRO A 220 -1.44 -12.12 33.30
CA PRO A 220 -1.96 -13.38 33.81
C PRO A 220 -3.00 -14.02 32.86
N PRO A 221 -3.17 -15.35 32.92
CA PRO A 221 -4.27 -16.04 32.24
C PRO A 221 -5.66 -15.48 32.59
N GLY A 222 -6.54 -15.38 31.59
CA GLY A 222 -7.93 -14.92 31.76
C GLY A 222 -8.12 -13.41 31.96
N VAL A 223 -7.06 -12.61 31.81
CA VAL A 223 -7.13 -11.13 31.87
C VAL A 223 -7.49 -10.51 30.52
N LEU A 224 -7.04 -11.11 29.42
CA LEU A 224 -7.43 -10.70 28.07
C LEU A 224 -8.89 -11.12 27.80
N PRO A 225 -9.68 -10.27 27.10
CA PRO A 225 -11.08 -10.59 26.83
C PRO A 225 -11.24 -11.72 25.81
N GLU A 226 -12.24 -12.58 26.00
CA GLU A 226 -12.51 -13.76 25.14
C GLU A 226 -12.88 -13.42 23.68
N GLY A 227 -13.19 -12.16 23.38
CA GLY A 227 -13.45 -11.67 22.01
C GLY A 227 -12.21 -11.16 21.27
N LEU A 228 -11.04 -11.15 21.92
CA LEU A 228 -9.83 -10.54 21.36
C LEU A 228 -9.34 -11.30 20.12
N LEU A 229 -9.14 -10.58 19.02
CA LEU A 229 -8.71 -11.11 17.73
C LEU A 229 -7.23 -10.82 17.45
N VAL A 230 -6.75 -9.63 17.84
CA VAL A 230 -5.38 -9.16 17.56
C VAL A 230 -4.72 -8.71 18.85
N PHE A 231 -3.54 -9.26 19.11
CA PHE A 231 -2.70 -8.91 20.25
C PHE A 231 -1.32 -8.44 19.77
N THR A 232 -0.88 -7.27 20.24
CA THR A 232 0.43 -6.71 19.92
C THR A 232 1.19 -6.29 21.18
N ILE A 233 2.44 -6.74 21.28
CA ILE A 233 3.48 -6.21 22.16
C ILE A 233 4.70 -5.89 21.30
N ASN A 234 5.24 -4.68 21.45
CA ASN A 234 6.46 -4.26 20.80
C ASN A 234 7.42 -3.62 21.81
N ASN A 235 7.92 -4.42 22.75
CA ASN A 235 8.82 -3.91 23.77
C ASN A 235 9.95 -4.91 24.04
N ARG A 236 11.19 -4.47 23.81
CA ARG A 236 12.39 -5.24 24.13
C ARG A 236 12.60 -5.50 25.62
N HIS A 237 11.98 -4.71 26.49
CA HIS A 237 12.06 -4.87 27.94
C HIS A 237 11.04 -5.88 28.47
N TYR A 238 9.92 -6.10 27.74
CA TYR A 238 8.95 -7.12 28.08
C TYR A 238 9.55 -8.52 27.86
N GLN A 239 10.05 -9.13 28.94
CA GLN A 239 10.67 -10.47 28.90
C GLN A 239 10.04 -11.42 29.94
N HIS A 240 8.73 -11.26 30.15
CA HIS A 240 7.93 -12.17 30.98
C HIS A 240 7.58 -13.44 30.21
N GLU A 241 7.59 -14.59 30.87
CA GLU A 241 7.16 -15.85 30.26
C GLU A 241 5.64 -15.83 30.04
N ILE A 242 5.18 -16.05 28.81
CA ILE A 242 3.75 -16.16 28.51
C ILE A 242 3.26 -17.56 28.88
N GLN A 243 2.39 -17.63 29.88
CA GLN A 243 1.80 -18.89 30.35
C GLN A 243 0.68 -19.40 29.41
N PRO A 244 0.42 -20.72 29.36
CA PRO A 244 -0.77 -21.25 28.71
C PRO A 244 -2.06 -20.62 29.27
N GLY A 245 -3.00 -20.30 28.39
CA GLY A 245 -4.27 -19.64 28.77
C GLY A 245 -4.20 -18.12 28.90
N VAL A 246 -3.05 -17.48 28.64
CA VAL A 246 -2.97 -16.02 28.48
C VAL A 246 -3.71 -15.57 27.22
N PHE A 247 -3.45 -16.24 26.10
CA PHE A 247 -4.12 -15.95 24.84
C PHE A 247 -5.50 -16.64 24.78
N PRO A 248 -6.61 -15.89 24.63
CA PRO A 248 -7.93 -16.49 24.43
C PRO A 248 -8.01 -17.22 23.09
N SER A 249 -8.94 -18.17 23.01
CA SER A 249 -9.10 -19.05 21.84
C SER A 249 -9.56 -18.35 20.55
N SER A 250 -10.09 -17.12 20.69
CA SER A 250 -10.53 -16.23 19.61
C SER A 250 -9.40 -15.62 18.81
N ILE A 251 -8.18 -15.54 19.38
CA ILE A 251 -7.07 -14.80 18.78
C ILE A 251 -6.71 -15.36 17.39
N LYS A 252 -6.62 -14.44 16.44
CA LYS A 252 -6.22 -14.69 15.05
C LYS A 252 -4.84 -14.17 14.71
N THR A 253 -4.41 -13.11 15.38
CA THR A 253 -3.11 -12.47 15.11
C THR A 253 -2.37 -12.20 16.41
N ILE A 254 -1.13 -12.67 16.50
CA ILE A 254 -0.21 -12.37 17.59
C ILE A 254 1.01 -11.68 17.01
N ASN A 255 1.29 -10.48 17.49
CA ASN A 255 2.50 -9.72 17.17
C ASN A 255 3.34 -9.56 18.44
N LEU A 256 4.35 -10.40 18.56
CA LEU A 256 5.38 -10.34 19.61
C LEU A 256 6.66 -9.81 18.98
N ILE A 257 6.82 -8.49 19.01
CA ILE A 257 7.93 -7.78 18.39
C ILE A 257 8.97 -7.47 19.47
N ASN A 258 10.24 -7.76 19.19
CA ASN A 258 11.35 -7.63 20.15
C ASN A 258 11.19 -8.50 21.42
N TYR A 259 10.38 -9.55 21.37
CA TYR A 259 10.17 -10.50 22.45
C TYR A 259 11.18 -11.65 22.32
N SER A 260 12.03 -11.87 23.32
CA SER A 260 13.13 -12.84 23.23
C SER A 260 12.86 -14.13 24.01
N MET A 261 11.89 -14.12 24.92
CA MET A 261 11.55 -15.30 25.71
C MET A 261 10.95 -16.42 24.85
N PRO A 262 11.28 -17.70 25.13
CA PRO A 262 10.80 -18.83 24.36
C PRO A 262 9.31 -19.08 24.59
N ILE A 263 8.56 -19.31 23.50
CA ILE A 263 7.16 -19.69 23.57
C ILE A 263 7.05 -21.21 23.71
N LYS A 264 6.53 -21.68 24.85
CA LYS A 264 6.36 -23.11 25.15
C LYS A 264 5.18 -23.72 24.35
N ALA A 265 5.19 -25.04 24.21
CA ALA A 265 4.08 -25.80 23.63
C ALA A 265 2.76 -25.50 24.37
N GLY A 266 1.66 -25.35 23.63
CA GLY A 266 0.33 -25.06 24.18
C GLY A 266 0.07 -23.59 24.56
N VAL A 267 1.04 -22.69 24.39
CA VAL A 267 0.83 -21.24 24.60
C VAL A 267 0.08 -20.61 23.42
N LEU A 268 0.49 -20.94 22.19
CA LEU A 268 -0.17 -20.41 20.98
C LEU A 268 -1.53 -21.10 20.78
N PRO A 269 -2.60 -20.34 20.51
CA PRO A 269 -3.91 -20.91 20.25
C PRO A 269 -3.93 -21.69 18.93
N THR A 270 -4.75 -22.74 18.87
CA THR A 270 -4.80 -23.68 17.73
C THR A 270 -5.44 -23.10 16.47
N ASN A 271 -6.18 -22.00 16.58
CA ASN A 271 -6.89 -21.31 15.49
C ASN A 271 -6.16 -20.05 14.99
N LEU A 272 -4.89 -19.88 15.36
CA LEU A 272 -4.06 -18.73 15.02
C LEU A 272 -3.80 -18.66 13.52
N ASP A 273 -4.10 -17.53 12.89
CA ASP A 273 -3.92 -17.30 11.46
C ASP A 273 -2.58 -16.61 11.16
N ASN A 274 -2.17 -15.65 12.00
CA ASN A 274 -0.98 -14.82 11.77
C ASN A 274 -0.10 -14.77 13.03
N LEU A 275 1.19 -15.04 12.87
CA LEU A 275 2.17 -14.90 13.93
C LEU A 275 3.35 -14.05 13.45
N ARG A 276 3.60 -12.94 14.14
CA ARG A 276 4.85 -12.20 14.07
C ARG A 276 5.60 -12.40 15.38
N TYR A 277 6.77 -13.01 15.31
CA TYR A 277 7.64 -13.28 16.45
C TYR A 277 9.08 -12.90 16.08
N THR A 278 9.37 -11.61 16.21
CA THR A 278 10.66 -11.05 15.83
C THR A 278 11.54 -10.95 17.07
N TYR A 279 12.76 -11.50 17.01
CA TYR A 279 13.76 -11.58 18.09
C TYR A 279 13.76 -12.84 19.00
N GLY A 280 12.99 -13.88 18.65
CA GLY A 280 12.99 -15.17 19.36
C GLY A 280 14.31 -15.96 19.24
N VAL A 281 14.74 -16.57 20.35
CA VAL A 281 16.01 -17.33 20.46
C VAL A 281 15.90 -18.73 19.83
N GLU A 282 17.06 -19.25 19.40
CA GLU A 282 17.53 -20.52 18.78
C GLU A 282 16.79 -21.86 19.01
N ARG A 283 15.67 -21.90 19.73
CA ARG A 283 14.95 -23.13 20.12
C ARG A 283 13.77 -23.44 19.20
N PRO A 284 13.41 -24.73 19.05
CA PRO A 284 12.28 -25.14 18.22
C PRO A 284 10.96 -24.60 18.78
N LEU A 285 10.25 -23.83 17.96
CA LEU A 285 8.91 -23.34 18.22
C LEU A 285 7.85 -24.30 17.65
N GLU A 286 6.85 -24.67 18.44
CA GLU A 286 5.70 -25.43 17.96
C GLU A 286 4.66 -24.48 17.36
N LEU A 287 4.53 -24.55 16.03
CA LEU A 287 3.67 -23.67 15.25
C LEU A 287 2.32 -24.35 14.96
N PRO A 288 1.18 -23.67 15.17
CA PRO A 288 -0.13 -24.21 14.86
C PRO A 288 -0.34 -24.38 13.35
N LYS A 289 -0.97 -25.49 12.94
CA LYS A 289 -1.20 -25.83 11.52
C LYS A 289 -2.17 -24.88 10.80
N SER A 290 -2.91 -24.07 11.54
CA SER A 290 -3.83 -23.06 11.00
C SER A 290 -3.13 -21.85 10.41
N LEU A 291 -1.84 -21.64 10.72
CA LEU A 291 -1.10 -20.45 10.30
C LEU A 291 -1.11 -20.25 8.78
N LYS A 292 -1.41 -19.02 8.39
CA LYS A 292 -1.39 -18.50 7.02
C LYS A 292 -0.25 -17.51 6.81
N TYR A 293 0.09 -16.76 7.85
CA TYR A 293 1.18 -15.78 7.85
C TYR A 293 2.15 -16.06 9.00
N LEU A 294 3.44 -16.09 8.69
CA LEU A 294 4.50 -16.23 9.68
C LEU A 294 5.63 -15.24 9.40
N GLU A 295 5.95 -14.40 10.39
CA GLU A 295 7.14 -13.57 10.40
C GLU A 295 8.02 -13.93 11.59
N ILE A 296 9.27 -14.30 11.34
CA ILE A 296 10.22 -14.74 12.36
C ILE A 296 11.62 -14.18 12.11
N CYS A 297 12.41 -14.05 13.18
CA CYS A 297 13.82 -13.66 13.06
C CYS A 297 14.77 -14.71 13.64
N GLY A 298 15.98 -14.80 13.09
CA GLY A 298 17.09 -15.60 13.65
C GLY A 298 17.40 -16.91 12.92
N PRO A 299 18.57 -17.54 13.22
CA PRO A 299 19.05 -18.75 12.56
C PRO A 299 18.24 -19.96 13.04
N ASN A 300 17.05 -20.13 12.49
CA ASN A 300 16.07 -21.05 13.07
C ASN A 300 16.32 -22.50 12.63
N THR A 301 16.77 -23.33 13.56
CA THR A 301 16.66 -24.80 13.49
C THR A 301 15.20 -25.26 13.34
N SER A 302 14.26 -24.41 13.75
CA SER A 302 12.79 -24.54 13.63
C SER A 302 12.29 -24.59 12.18
N LEU A 303 13.09 -24.13 11.19
CA LEU A 303 12.66 -24.07 9.78
C LEU A 303 12.48 -25.46 9.15
N LYS A 304 13.06 -26.51 9.73
CA LYS A 304 12.89 -27.90 9.27
C LYS A 304 11.45 -28.41 9.36
N ARG A 305 10.61 -27.81 10.21
CA ARG A 305 9.21 -28.22 10.42
C ARG A 305 8.20 -27.37 9.64
N LEU A 306 8.65 -26.38 8.87
CA LEU A 306 7.76 -25.54 8.07
C LEU A 306 6.97 -26.36 7.04
N SER A 307 7.53 -27.45 6.54
CA SER A 307 6.86 -28.37 5.61
C SER A 307 5.55 -28.94 6.16
N LEU A 308 5.37 -28.96 7.49
CA LEU A 308 4.14 -29.42 8.16
C LEU A 308 3.02 -28.37 8.18
N LEU A 309 3.32 -27.11 7.85
CA LEU A 309 2.37 -25.99 7.88
C LEU A 309 1.66 -25.87 6.53
N THR A 310 0.71 -26.76 6.30
CA THR A 310 -0.02 -26.90 5.03
C THR A 310 -0.93 -25.73 4.66
N ASN A 311 -1.19 -24.79 5.57
CA ASN A 311 -2.00 -23.60 5.29
C ASN A 311 -1.16 -22.33 5.09
N LEU A 312 0.16 -22.42 5.23
CA LEU A 312 1.03 -21.26 5.21
C LEU A 312 1.11 -20.69 3.78
N GLN A 313 0.79 -19.40 3.66
CA GLN A 313 0.75 -18.66 2.39
C GLN A 313 1.84 -17.60 2.33
N THR A 314 2.13 -16.93 3.44
CA THR A 314 3.13 -15.88 3.54
C THR A 314 4.15 -16.22 4.62
N LEU A 315 5.44 -16.15 4.27
CA LEU A 315 6.54 -16.37 5.19
C LEU A 315 7.60 -15.28 5.04
N LEU A 316 7.88 -14.56 6.12
CA LEU A 316 8.94 -13.56 6.21
C LEU A 316 10.00 -14.05 7.20
N VAL A 317 11.25 -14.15 6.77
CA VAL A 317 12.35 -14.63 7.60
C VAL A 317 13.50 -13.64 7.55
N HIS A 318 13.76 -13.00 8.69
CA HIS A 318 14.77 -11.95 8.80
C HIS A 318 15.95 -12.38 9.69
N GLN A 319 17.16 -11.96 9.32
CA GLN A 319 18.34 -12.11 10.16
C GLN A 319 18.92 -10.73 10.46
N PHE A 320 19.11 -10.42 11.75
CA PHE A 320 19.68 -9.15 12.19
C PHE A 320 21.17 -9.25 12.55
N ASN A 321 21.67 -10.47 12.79
CA ASN A 321 23.09 -10.69 13.03
C ASN A 321 23.93 -10.44 11.77
N ASN A 322 25.21 -10.11 11.95
CA ASN A 322 26.11 -9.82 10.82
C ASN A 322 26.44 -11.05 9.96
N GLY A 323 26.16 -12.26 10.45
CA GLY A 323 26.34 -13.49 9.67
C GLY A 323 25.15 -13.76 8.75
N LYS A 324 25.43 -14.42 7.61
CA LYS A 324 24.41 -14.94 6.70
C LYS A 324 24.26 -16.45 6.89
N PRO A 325 23.36 -16.92 7.76
CA PRO A 325 23.15 -18.35 7.96
C PRO A 325 22.63 -18.99 6.66
N THR A 326 22.96 -20.27 6.48
CA THR A 326 22.44 -21.03 5.34
C THR A 326 21.05 -21.56 5.64
N LEU A 327 20.10 -21.31 4.75
CA LEU A 327 18.73 -21.78 4.81
C LEU A 327 18.47 -22.76 3.66
N ASP A 328 18.09 -23.98 4.01
CA ASP A 328 17.58 -24.98 3.08
C ASP A 328 16.09 -24.72 2.78
N ILE A 329 15.82 -24.22 1.58
CA ILE A 329 14.47 -23.84 1.13
C ILE A 329 13.64 -25.05 0.68
N ASN A 330 14.21 -26.25 0.60
CA ASN A 330 13.43 -27.47 0.35
C ASN A 330 12.46 -27.80 1.49
N CYS A 331 12.68 -27.21 2.68
CA CYS A 331 11.80 -27.35 3.83
C CYS A 331 10.53 -26.50 3.74
N LEU A 332 10.39 -25.65 2.72
CA LEU A 332 9.24 -24.76 2.55
C LEU A 332 7.99 -25.54 2.10
N PRO A 333 6.81 -25.29 2.71
CA PRO A 333 5.57 -25.91 2.27
C PRO A 333 5.18 -25.45 0.85
N PRO A 334 4.59 -26.34 0.03
CA PRO A 334 4.25 -26.06 -1.36
C PRO A 334 3.05 -25.12 -1.54
N THR A 335 2.46 -24.62 -0.44
CA THR A 335 1.32 -23.70 -0.46
C THR A 335 1.74 -22.23 -0.41
N ILE A 336 3.01 -21.95 -0.17
CA ILE A 336 3.53 -20.60 -0.04
C ILE A 336 3.38 -19.83 -1.35
N ARG A 337 2.87 -18.61 -1.25
CA ARG A 337 2.68 -17.65 -2.34
C ARG A 337 3.56 -16.43 -2.20
N GLU A 338 3.87 -16.02 -0.96
CA GLU A 338 4.67 -14.83 -0.67
C GLU A 338 5.83 -15.15 0.27
N LEU A 339 7.04 -14.74 -0.13
CA LEU A 339 8.27 -14.97 0.61
C LEU A 339 9.09 -13.71 0.76
N GLU A 340 9.61 -13.48 1.96
CA GLU A 340 10.64 -12.50 2.21
C GLU A 340 11.82 -13.13 2.95
N PHE A 341 13.01 -12.95 2.40
CA PHE A 341 14.26 -13.34 3.04
C PHE A 341 15.14 -12.12 3.19
N LYS A 342 15.64 -11.92 4.42
CA LYS A 342 16.60 -10.85 4.71
C LYS A 342 17.87 -11.42 5.34
N ARG A 343 19.01 -11.25 4.65
CA ARG A 343 20.37 -11.62 5.10
C ARG A 343 20.58 -13.13 5.30
N TYR A 344 20.14 -13.95 4.33
CA TYR A 344 20.36 -15.40 4.32
C TYR A 344 21.21 -15.86 3.13
N ARG A 345 21.88 -17.01 3.29
CA ARG A 345 22.37 -17.80 2.17
C ARG A 345 21.34 -18.88 1.82
N LEU A 346 20.72 -18.80 0.65
CA LEU A 346 19.66 -19.72 0.24
C LEU A 346 20.26 -20.91 -0.52
N LYS A 347 19.82 -22.12 -0.18
CA LYS A 347 20.18 -23.39 -0.85
C LYS A 347 18.96 -24.27 -1.04
N GLY A 348 19.01 -25.13 -2.06
CA GLY A 348 17.88 -26.00 -2.44
C GLY A 348 17.00 -25.38 -3.51
N THR A 349 15.78 -25.89 -3.70
CA THR A 349 14.88 -25.52 -4.80
C THR A 349 13.59 -24.90 -4.30
N MET A 350 13.23 -23.73 -4.85
CA MET A 350 12.00 -23.02 -4.48
C MET A 350 10.75 -23.75 -4.98
N PRO A 351 9.65 -23.78 -4.20
CA PRO A 351 8.37 -24.28 -4.68
C PRO A 351 7.80 -23.41 -5.80
N THR A 352 7.17 -24.03 -6.81
CA THR A 352 6.61 -23.33 -7.98
C THR A 352 5.30 -22.58 -7.69
N SER A 353 4.76 -22.70 -6.47
CA SER A 353 3.57 -22.01 -5.99
C SER A 353 3.79 -20.52 -5.73
N ILE A 354 5.04 -20.08 -5.58
CA ILE A 354 5.39 -18.70 -5.22
C ILE A 354 4.94 -17.75 -6.33
N ARG A 355 4.41 -16.61 -5.92
CA ARG A 355 3.98 -15.49 -6.78
C ARG A 355 4.70 -14.19 -6.44
N ARG A 356 5.04 -13.99 -5.18
CA ARG A 356 5.71 -12.79 -4.69
C ARG A 356 6.96 -13.18 -3.91
N ILE A 357 8.10 -12.63 -4.28
CA ILE A 357 9.35 -12.89 -3.57
C ILE A 357 10.11 -11.59 -3.34
N PHE A 358 10.62 -11.40 -2.13
CA PHE A 358 11.53 -10.33 -1.78
C PHE A 358 12.79 -10.89 -1.12
N MET A 359 13.96 -10.56 -1.66
CA MET A 359 15.26 -11.03 -1.16
C MET A 359 16.17 -9.84 -0.88
N GLU A 360 16.34 -9.50 0.39
CA GLU A 360 17.20 -8.41 0.84
C GLU A 360 18.53 -8.97 1.37
N GLU A 361 19.66 -8.45 0.88
CA GLU A 361 21.03 -8.84 1.25
C GLU A 361 21.31 -10.37 1.24
N CYS A 362 20.62 -11.13 0.39
CA CYS A 362 20.74 -12.59 0.32
C CYS A 362 21.90 -13.06 -0.59
N GLU A 363 22.43 -14.25 -0.31
CA GLU A 363 23.39 -14.97 -1.15
C GLU A 363 22.72 -16.21 -1.75
N PHE A 364 22.67 -16.31 -3.07
CA PHE A 364 22.07 -17.46 -3.76
C PHE A 364 22.62 -17.62 -5.18
N GLN A 365 22.42 -18.79 -5.76
CA GLN A 365 22.68 -19.06 -7.18
C GLN A 365 21.34 -19.31 -7.89
N PHE A 366 21.03 -18.53 -8.93
CA PHE A 366 19.75 -18.61 -9.64
C PHE A 366 19.42 -20.04 -10.09
N ASN A 367 20.38 -20.74 -10.71
CA ASN A 367 20.17 -22.10 -11.24
C ASN A 367 19.98 -23.15 -10.14
N GLU A 368 20.44 -22.88 -8.91
CA GLU A 368 20.19 -23.76 -7.76
C GLU A 368 18.77 -23.57 -7.24
N ILE A 369 18.39 -22.31 -6.95
CA ILE A 369 17.10 -21.99 -6.32
C ILE A 369 15.92 -22.03 -7.29
N PHE A 370 16.17 -21.83 -8.59
CA PHE A 370 15.20 -21.87 -9.68
C PHE A 370 15.74 -22.74 -10.83
N PRO A 371 15.80 -24.08 -10.65
CA PRO A 371 16.34 -24.96 -11.66
C PRO A 371 15.54 -24.88 -12.96
N GLU A 372 16.24 -24.94 -14.09
CA GLU A 372 15.65 -24.83 -15.45
C GLU A 372 14.59 -25.90 -15.75
N THR A 373 14.60 -27.01 -15.01
CA THR A 373 13.60 -28.08 -15.08
C THR A 373 12.21 -27.65 -14.60
N LEU A 374 12.09 -26.52 -13.90
CA LEU A 374 10.85 -26.01 -13.34
C LEU A 374 10.50 -24.64 -13.93
N GLN A 375 9.21 -24.38 -14.10
CA GLN A 375 8.70 -23.11 -14.60
C GLN A 375 8.17 -22.26 -13.45
N TYR A 376 8.59 -20.99 -13.40
CA TYR A 376 8.18 -20.06 -12.35
C TYR A 376 7.43 -18.88 -12.96
N TYR A 377 6.41 -18.42 -12.24
CA TYR A 377 5.64 -17.22 -12.59
C TYR A 377 5.52 -16.33 -11.36
N PHE A 378 6.15 -15.16 -11.42
CA PHE A 378 6.14 -14.16 -10.36
C PHE A 378 5.31 -12.94 -10.78
N GLU A 379 4.35 -12.59 -9.94
CA GLU A 379 3.67 -11.30 -10.00
C GLU A 379 4.64 -10.19 -9.59
N VAL A 380 5.43 -10.43 -8.53
CA VAL A 380 6.40 -9.49 -8.00
C VAL A 380 7.68 -10.23 -7.63
N PHE A 381 8.80 -9.80 -8.20
CA PHE A 381 10.13 -10.26 -7.83
C PHE A 381 10.94 -9.05 -7.40
N LYS A 382 11.31 -9.00 -6.11
CA LYS A 382 12.16 -7.95 -5.56
C LYS A 382 13.47 -8.55 -5.04
N TYR A 383 14.60 -7.93 -5.32
CA TYR A 383 15.85 -8.32 -4.67
C TYR A 383 16.85 -7.18 -4.53
N SER A 384 17.75 -7.29 -3.55
CA SER A 384 18.86 -6.37 -3.39
C SER A 384 20.23 -7.07 -3.49
N ILE A 385 21.03 -6.77 -4.52
CA ILE A 385 22.38 -7.32 -4.69
C ILE A 385 23.32 -6.27 -5.31
N ALA A 386 24.63 -6.53 -5.23
CA ALA A 386 25.66 -5.63 -5.77
C ALA A 386 25.80 -5.66 -7.31
N THR A 387 25.31 -6.70 -7.98
CA THR A 387 25.42 -6.86 -9.44
C THR A 387 24.13 -7.44 -10.01
N ILE A 388 23.54 -6.78 -11.01
CA ILE A 388 22.34 -7.30 -11.66
C ILE A 388 22.72 -8.60 -12.40
N VAL A 389 22.03 -9.70 -12.10
CA VAL A 389 22.28 -11.01 -12.70
C VAL A 389 21.25 -11.26 -13.80
N SER A 390 21.64 -11.99 -14.85
CA SER A 390 20.71 -12.45 -15.88
C SER A 390 19.67 -13.40 -15.27
N ILE A 391 18.40 -13.14 -15.56
CA ILE A 391 17.29 -13.98 -15.08
C ILE A 391 17.13 -15.15 -16.07
N PRO A 392 17.10 -16.41 -15.58
CA PRO A 392 16.87 -17.59 -16.41
C PRO A 392 15.55 -17.54 -17.19
N SER A 393 15.53 -18.13 -18.40
CA SER A 393 14.38 -18.08 -19.31
C SER A 393 13.15 -18.88 -18.84
N ASN A 394 13.31 -19.80 -17.88
CA ASN A 394 12.23 -20.54 -17.23
C ASN A 394 11.47 -19.71 -16.18
N ILE A 395 11.87 -18.46 -15.95
CA ILE A 395 11.25 -17.55 -14.98
C ILE A 395 10.50 -16.45 -15.74
N LYS A 396 9.19 -16.35 -15.51
CA LYS A 396 8.36 -15.23 -15.99
C LYS A 396 8.09 -14.28 -14.84
N ILE A 397 8.25 -12.98 -15.06
CA ILE A 397 8.09 -11.94 -14.05
C ILE A 397 7.20 -10.84 -14.62
N VAL A 398 6.15 -10.46 -13.90
CA VAL A 398 5.31 -9.31 -14.27
C VAL A 398 5.98 -8.01 -13.83
N HIS A 399 6.30 -7.90 -12.53
CA HIS A 399 6.96 -6.74 -11.95
C HIS A 399 8.29 -7.12 -11.28
N LEU A 400 9.39 -6.55 -11.77
CA LEU A 400 10.73 -6.75 -11.24
C LEU A 400 11.20 -5.47 -10.54
N GLU A 401 11.64 -5.57 -9.29
CA GLU A 401 12.26 -4.45 -8.57
C GLU A 401 13.65 -4.84 -8.06
N VAL A 402 14.66 -4.06 -8.44
CA VAL A 402 16.05 -4.34 -8.09
C VAL A 402 16.63 -3.18 -7.31
N TYR A 403 17.13 -3.49 -6.11
CA TYR A 403 17.78 -2.52 -5.23
C TYR A 403 19.29 -2.75 -5.19
N GLY A 404 20.12 -1.74 -5.47
CA GLY A 404 21.56 -1.89 -5.27
C GLY A 404 22.44 -0.97 -6.09
N SER A 405 23.73 -0.93 -5.74
CA SER A 405 24.72 -0.20 -6.52
C SER A 405 25.52 -1.18 -7.36
N SER A 406 25.65 -0.93 -8.67
CA SER A 406 26.45 -1.74 -9.57
C SER A 406 27.56 -0.92 -10.24
N ASN A 407 28.69 -1.57 -10.47
CA ASN A 407 29.79 -1.03 -11.27
C ASN A 407 29.78 -1.57 -12.70
N GLU A 408 28.90 -2.51 -13.04
CA GLU A 408 28.80 -3.08 -14.40
C GLU A 408 28.31 -2.02 -15.40
N PRO A 409 28.92 -1.93 -16.61
CA PRO A 409 28.55 -0.93 -17.62
C PRO A 409 27.26 -1.27 -18.37
N ILE A 410 26.91 -2.57 -18.46
CA ILE A 410 25.76 -3.07 -19.22
C ILE A 410 24.80 -3.77 -18.25
N ILE A 411 23.53 -3.41 -18.33
CA ILE A 411 22.45 -4.11 -17.64
C ILE A 411 21.60 -4.75 -18.74
N SER A 412 21.80 -6.05 -18.97
CA SER A 412 20.92 -6.84 -19.83
C SER A 412 19.68 -7.23 -19.03
N LEU A 413 18.51 -6.77 -19.48
CA LEU A 413 17.23 -7.12 -18.86
C LEU A 413 16.61 -8.32 -19.59
N PRO A 414 15.93 -9.24 -18.89
CA PRO A 414 15.31 -10.40 -19.52
C PRO A 414 14.12 -9.99 -20.40
N SER A 415 13.87 -10.76 -21.45
CA SER A 415 12.69 -10.57 -22.30
C SER A 415 11.42 -11.07 -21.60
N GLY A 416 10.30 -10.37 -21.81
CA GLY A 416 8.98 -10.78 -21.32
C GLY A 416 8.57 -10.27 -19.92
N ILE A 417 9.24 -9.23 -19.40
CA ILE A 417 8.79 -8.50 -18.20
C ILE A 417 7.93 -7.31 -18.59
N GLU A 418 6.82 -7.08 -17.88
CA GLU A 418 5.91 -5.95 -18.13
C GLU A 418 6.36 -4.66 -17.44
N SER A 419 6.90 -4.76 -16.22
CA SER A 419 7.33 -3.62 -15.40
C SER A 419 8.69 -3.86 -14.75
N ILE A 420 9.61 -2.91 -14.86
CA ILE A 420 10.96 -2.98 -14.27
C ILE A 420 11.28 -1.71 -13.48
N TYR A 421 11.61 -1.87 -12.20
CA TYR A 421 11.99 -0.79 -11.30
C TYR A 421 13.43 -0.98 -10.82
N LEU A 422 14.33 -0.14 -11.32
CA LEU A 422 15.74 -0.15 -10.92
C LEU A 422 15.98 0.98 -9.92
N SER A 423 16.18 0.60 -8.66
CA SER A 423 16.41 1.53 -7.56
C SER A 423 17.84 1.39 -7.05
N GLY A 424 18.67 2.41 -7.25
CA GLY A 424 20.08 2.30 -6.86
C GLY A 424 21.00 3.24 -7.61
N GLN A 425 22.31 2.96 -7.56
CA GLN A 425 23.33 3.84 -8.14
C GLN A 425 24.22 3.07 -9.12
N LEU A 426 24.39 3.62 -10.32
CA LEU A 426 25.38 3.14 -11.27
C LEU A 426 26.60 4.08 -11.24
N ASN A 427 27.75 3.51 -10.87
CA ASN A 427 28.96 4.26 -10.54
C ASN A 427 30.05 4.17 -11.62
N ASN A 428 29.79 3.51 -12.75
CA ASN A 428 30.77 3.32 -13.83
C ASN A 428 31.11 4.63 -14.55
N GLU A 429 32.31 4.71 -15.10
CA GLU A 429 32.86 5.85 -15.85
C GLU A 429 32.75 5.67 -17.38
N LYS A 430 32.31 4.49 -17.84
CA LYS A 430 32.04 4.18 -19.26
C LYS A 430 30.56 4.39 -19.59
N GLU A 431 30.24 4.64 -20.86
CA GLU A 431 28.85 4.80 -21.32
C GLU A 431 27.97 3.64 -20.83
N HIS A 432 26.91 3.98 -20.08
CA HIS A 432 25.94 3.01 -19.60
C HIS A 432 24.99 2.65 -20.72
N LEU A 433 25.01 1.40 -21.17
CA LEU A 433 24.01 0.84 -22.08
C LEU A 433 23.01 0.02 -21.26
N LEU A 434 21.82 0.59 -21.00
CA LEU A 434 20.64 -0.20 -20.67
C LEU A 434 20.11 -0.76 -21.98
N ASP A 435 20.37 -2.04 -22.22
CA ASP A 435 19.82 -2.75 -23.36
C ASP A 435 18.54 -3.46 -22.91
N CYS A 436 17.42 -2.84 -23.24
CA CYS A 436 16.09 -3.36 -22.96
C CYS A 436 15.52 -4.18 -24.14
N ASP A 437 16.23 -4.25 -25.27
CA ASP A 437 15.80 -4.99 -26.47
C ASP A 437 16.29 -6.45 -26.50
N GLY A 438 17.16 -6.83 -25.56
CA GLY A 438 17.55 -8.23 -25.35
C GLY A 438 18.37 -8.87 -26.47
N ASP A 439 18.80 -8.13 -27.49
CA ASP A 439 19.39 -8.68 -28.71
C ASP A 439 20.80 -8.15 -29.01
N ARG A 440 21.72 -8.38 -28.07
CA ARG A 440 23.16 -8.33 -28.37
C ARG A 440 23.84 -9.62 -27.96
N GLY A 441 23.60 -10.66 -28.74
CA GLY A 441 24.47 -11.84 -28.72
C GLY A 441 23.81 -13.12 -29.18
N VAL A 442 23.72 -13.27 -30.51
CA VAL A 442 23.72 -14.50 -31.33
C VAL A 442 22.67 -14.32 -32.42
N GLY A 443 23.13 -14.12 -33.65
CA GLY A 443 22.30 -13.77 -34.80
C GLY A 443 21.10 -14.70 -35.01
N GLY A 444 19.92 -14.11 -34.93
CA GLY A 444 18.65 -14.65 -35.39
C GLY A 444 17.54 -13.70 -34.97
N PRO A 445 16.56 -13.34 -35.83
CA PRO A 445 15.44 -12.51 -35.42
C PRO A 445 14.66 -13.29 -34.36
N SER A 446 14.78 -12.87 -33.09
CA SER A 446 13.95 -13.45 -32.05
C SER A 446 12.55 -12.86 -32.21
N ASP A 447 11.64 -13.66 -32.79
CA ASP A 447 10.21 -13.35 -33.02
C ASP A 447 9.38 -13.17 -31.73
N LYS A 448 9.99 -12.76 -30.61
CA LYS A 448 9.28 -12.52 -29.35
C LYS A 448 9.31 -11.01 -29.01
N PRO A 449 8.16 -10.31 -29.12
CA PRO A 449 8.11 -8.89 -28.80
C PRO A 449 8.41 -8.69 -27.31
N VAL A 450 9.32 -7.77 -27.01
CA VAL A 450 9.57 -7.27 -25.66
C VAL A 450 8.27 -6.64 -25.14
N LEU A 451 7.73 -7.14 -24.03
CA LEU A 451 6.43 -6.72 -23.45
C LEU A 451 6.55 -5.55 -22.46
N LEU A 452 7.72 -4.93 -22.34
CA LEU A 452 8.00 -3.91 -21.33
C LEU A 452 7.13 -2.67 -21.52
N ARG A 453 6.27 -2.37 -20.54
CA ARG A 453 5.37 -1.21 -20.52
C ARG A 453 5.81 -0.14 -19.53
N GLU A 454 6.40 -0.54 -18.39
CA GLU A 454 6.79 0.36 -17.32
C GLU A 454 8.27 0.22 -16.98
N LEU A 455 8.98 1.35 -16.93
CA LEU A 455 10.41 1.36 -16.61
C LEU A 455 10.73 2.51 -15.66
N ARG A 456 11.36 2.19 -14.52
CA ARG A 456 12.01 3.16 -13.63
C ARG A 456 13.53 3.03 -13.69
N LEU A 457 14.20 4.15 -13.97
CA LEU A 457 15.65 4.22 -14.15
C LEU A 457 16.41 4.35 -12.81
N PRO A 458 17.60 3.74 -12.69
CA PRO A 458 18.50 3.94 -11.56
C PRO A 458 19.20 5.31 -11.63
N LEU A 459 19.86 5.74 -10.55
CA LEU A 459 20.62 7.01 -10.54
C LEU A 459 21.95 6.87 -11.27
N PHE A 460 22.21 7.76 -12.24
CA PHE A 460 23.48 7.90 -12.96
C PHE A 460 24.32 9.01 -12.33
N LYS A 461 25.50 8.69 -11.79
CA LYS A 461 26.34 9.68 -11.08
C LYS A 461 27.40 10.38 -11.94
N LYS A 462 28.03 9.66 -12.87
CA LYS A 462 29.27 10.12 -13.53
C LYS A 462 29.15 10.37 -15.03
N VAL A 463 28.26 9.65 -15.72
CA VAL A 463 28.17 9.67 -17.19
C VAL A 463 26.71 9.86 -17.61
N LYS A 464 26.50 10.63 -18.68
CA LYS A 464 25.18 10.70 -19.32
C LYS A 464 24.84 9.34 -19.90
N PRO A 465 23.63 8.85 -19.67
CA PRO A 465 23.30 7.54 -20.16
C PRO A 465 23.06 7.48 -21.66
N ASN A 466 23.31 6.32 -22.27
CA ASN A 466 23.00 6.01 -23.66
C ASN A 466 22.08 4.79 -23.69
N PHE A 467 20.77 5.00 -23.82
CA PHE A 467 19.77 3.94 -23.67
C PHE A 467 18.95 3.71 -24.92
N ASN A 468 18.68 2.43 -25.19
CA ASN A 468 17.73 2.00 -26.19
C ASN A 468 16.46 1.51 -25.49
N LEU A 469 15.34 2.21 -25.71
CA LEU A 469 14.04 1.86 -25.12
C LEU A 469 13.17 1.19 -26.19
N PRO A 470 12.54 0.04 -25.89
CA PRO A 470 11.63 -0.58 -26.83
C PRO A 470 10.41 0.32 -27.06
N HIS A 471 9.83 0.23 -28.25
CA HIS A 471 8.63 0.99 -28.63
C HIS A 471 7.37 0.58 -27.85
N THR A 472 7.45 -0.30 -26.87
CA THR A 472 6.33 -0.75 -26.03
C THR A 472 6.20 0.02 -24.71
N VAL A 473 7.21 0.79 -24.31
CA VAL A 473 7.20 1.52 -23.04
C VAL A 473 6.15 2.63 -23.08
N GLU A 474 5.22 2.60 -22.12
CA GLU A 474 4.16 3.60 -21.92
C GLU A 474 4.42 4.50 -20.70
N VAL A 475 5.11 3.97 -19.68
CA VAL A 475 5.45 4.66 -18.43
C VAL A 475 6.96 4.69 -18.25
N LEU A 476 7.53 5.90 -18.17
CA LEU A 476 8.95 6.12 -17.90
C LEU A 476 9.11 6.96 -16.63
N ASP A 477 9.68 6.37 -15.58
CA ASP A 477 10.09 7.09 -14.37
C ASP A 477 11.63 7.26 -14.40
N VAL A 478 12.11 8.50 -14.46
CA VAL A 478 13.55 8.80 -14.48
C VAL A 478 14.20 8.65 -13.09
N GLY A 479 13.42 8.33 -12.07
CA GLY A 479 13.88 8.12 -10.70
C GLY A 479 14.50 9.39 -10.10
N MET A 480 15.66 9.21 -9.46
CA MET A 480 16.39 10.29 -8.78
C MET A 480 17.28 11.11 -9.70
N ASN A 481 17.28 10.81 -11.01
CA ASN A 481 18.02 11.61 -11.99
C ASN A 481 17.37 12.96 -12.19
N ASP A 482 18.17 13.94 -12.61
CA ASP A 482 17.61 15.22 -13.04
C ASP A 482 16.86 15.04 -14.36
N LEU A 483 15.59 15.43 -14.36
CA LEU A 483 14.76 15.33 -15.55
C LEU A 483 15.39 16.05 -16.76
N ASN A 484 16.07 17.18 -16.54
CA ASN A 484 16.66 17.98 -17.61
C ASN A 484 17.88 17.30 -18.26
N ASP A 485 18.55 16.41 -17.53
CA ASP A 485 19.71 15.66 -18.04
C ASP A 485 19.27 14.42 -18.82
N ILE A 486 18.16 13.80 -18.43
CA ILE A 486 17.67 12.55 -19.01
C ILE A 486 16.79 12.77 -20.23
N LEU A 487 15.85 13.73 -20.21
CA LEU A 487 14.91 13.95 -21.32
C LEU A 487 15.59 14.09 -22.71
N PRO A 488 16.74 14.77 -22.87
CA PRO A 488 17.40 14.89 -24.17
C PRO A 488 17.96 13.57 -24.73
N VAL A 489 18.21 12.58 -23.86
CA VAL A 489 18.77 11.27 -24.26
C VAL A 489 17.71 10.17 -24.35
N VAL A 490 16.45 10.45 -23.98
CA VAL A 490 15.33 9.52 -24.17
C VAL A 490 15.01 9.41 -25.66
N PRO A 491 14.99 8.19 -26.25
CA PRO A 491 14.63 8.00 -27.65
C PRO A 491 13.23 8.55 -27.97
N SER A 492 13.07 9.17 -29.15
CA SER A 492 11.79 9.67 -29.66
C SER A 492 10.83 8.49 -29.95
N THR A 493 10.12 8.02 -28.94
CA THR A 493 9.12 6.94 -29.09
C THR A 493 7.71 7.50 -28.84
N PRO A 494 6.73 7.21 -29.73
CA PRO A 494 5.39 7.79 -29.63
C PRO A 494 4.54 7.20 -28.49
N THR A 495 4.98 6.12 -27.84
CA THR A 495 4.19 5.33 -26.89
C THR A 495 4.21 5.83 -25.45
N ILE A 496 5.19 6.66 -25.07
CA ILE A 496 5.29 7.18 -23.70
C ILE A 496 4.11 8.12 -23.42
N LYS A 497 3.24 7.72 -22.48
CA LYS A 497 2.06 8.47 -22.03
C LYS A 497 2.26 9.06 -20.64
N THR A 498 3.07 8.41 -19.80
CA THR A 498 3.29 8.80 -18.40
C THR A 498 4.78 9.02 -18.15
N LEU A 499 5.12 10.17 -17.58
CA LEU A 499 6.49 10.55 -17.21
C LEU A 499 6.58 10.78 -15.70
N GLY A 500 7.38 9.98 -15.01
CA GLY A 500 7.69 10.11 -13.59
C GLY A 500 9.06 10.73 -13.34
N PHE A 501 9.21 11.58 -12.32
CA PHE A 501 10.52 12.11 -11.91
C PHE A 501 10.54 12.56 -10.44
N SER A 502 11.73 12.54 -9.82
CA SER A 502 11.93 13.05 -8.45
C SER A 502 12.72 14.36 -8.36
N LYS A 503 13.51 14.70 -9.38
CA LYS A 503 14.40 15.87 -9.37
C LYS A 503 14.33 16.66 -10.67
N GLN A 504 14.32 17.99 -10.55
CA GLN A 504 14.34 18.92 -11.67
C GLN A 504 15.12 20.19 -11.28
N SER A 505 16.28 20.43 -11.88
CA SER A 505 17.13 21.62 -11.58
C SER A 505 16.76 22.87 -12.36
N ALA A 506 16.29 22.75 -13.60
CA ALA A 506 15.91 23.89 -14.44
C ALA A 506 14.42 24.26 -14.29
N ILE A 507 14.15 25.58 -14.29
CA ILE A 507 12.80 26.15 -14.22
C ILE A 507 12.02 25.92 -15.52
N ASN A 508 12.72 25.88 -16.66
CA ASN A 508 12.12 25.69 -17.98
C ASN A 508 12.32 24.23 -18.42
N ILE A 509 11.29 23.40 -18.29
CA ILE A 509 11.27 22.09 -18.94
C ILE A 509 11.08 22.35 -20.42
N ILE A 510 12.13 22.21 -21.23
CA ILE A 510 11.96 22.05 -22.67
C ILE A 510 11.51 20.60 -22.86
N ILE A 511 10.20 20.37 -22.80
CA ILE A 511 9.64 19.07 -23.22
C ILE A 511 10.01 18.94 -24.69
N PRO A 512 10.86 17.95 -25.09
CA PRO A 512 11.25 17.82 -26.48
C PRO A 512 9.99 17.73 -27.35
N ASN A 513 10.01 18.34 -28.54
CA ASN A 513 8.93 18.24 -29.54
C ASN A 513 8.54 16.80 -29.90
N ASN A 514 9.36 15.85 -29.46
CA ASN A 514 9.35 14.41 -29.67
C ASN A 514 8.42 13.70 -28.67
N ILE A 515 8.00 14.37 -27.58
CA ILE A 515 7.18 13.81 -26.48
C ILE A 515 5.82 14.51 -26.39
N LYS A 516 5.12 14.64 -27.52
CA LYS A 516 3.80 15.32 -27.61
C LYS A 516 2.62 14.50 -27.07
N SER A 517 2.84 13.23 -26.72
CA SER A 517 1.80 12.28 -26.29
C SER A 517 1.69 12.09 -24.77
N ILE A 518 2.49 12.81 -23.95
CA ILE A 518 2.35 12.72 -22.49
C ILE A 518 0.97 13.20 -22.07
N THR A 519 0.24 12.31 -21.42
CA THR A 519 -1.06 12.59 -20.79
C THR A 519 -0.95 12.66 -19.28
N ASN A 520 0.08 12.05 -18.69
CA ASN A 520 0.29 12.04 -17.24
C ASN A 520 1.73 12.42 -16.88
N ILE A 521 1.89 13.32 -15.92
CA ILE A 521 3.17 13.68 -15.31
C ILE A 521 3.08 13.35 -13.83
N ILE A 522 4.03 12.58 -13.31
CA ILE A 522 4.10 12.19 -11.91
C ILE A 522 5.37 12.79 -11.32
N TYR A 523 5.20 13.64 -10.31
CA TYR A 523 6.30 14.18 -9.54
C TYR A 523 6.37 13.50 -8.17
N HIS A 524 7.52 12.93 -7.86
CA HIS A 524 7.83 12.29 -6.59
C HIS A 524 8.70 13.22 -5.74
N ASN A 525 8.11 13.90 -4.75
CA ASN A 525 8.88 14.75 -3.85
C ASN A 525 9.67 13.90 -2.83
N ILE A 526 10.85 14.38 -2.42
CA ILE A 526 11.70 13.82 -1.35
C ILE A 526 10.93 13.71 -0.02
N SER A 527 9.93 14.56 0.22
CA SER A 527 9.03 14.49 1.38
C SER A 527 7.83 13.54 1.21
N TYR A 528 7.98 12.49 0.38
CA TYR A 528 6.97 11.45 0.12
C TYR A 528 5.63 11.91 -0.47
N SER A 529 5.54 13.15 -0.94
CA SER A 529 4.34 13.66 -1.60
C SER A 529 4.38 13.31 -3.09
N ILE A 530 3.32 12.68 -3.60
CA ILE A 530 3.18 12.38 -5.04
C ILE A 530 2.17 13.37 -5.61
N TYR A 531 2.59 14.12 -6.62
CA TYR A 531 1.72 15.01 -7.38
C TYR A 531 1.62 14.50 -8.80
N THR A 532 0.39 14.27 -9.24
CA THR A 532 0.07 13.81 -10.57
C THR A 532 -0.65 14.92 -11.33
N ILE A 533 -0.16 15.24 -12.53
CA ILE A 533 -0.82 16.12 -13.48
C ILE A 533 -1.33 15.26 -14.61
N ARG A 534 -2.64 15.25 -14.82
CA ARG A 534 -3.32 14.48 -15.86
C ARG A 534 -4.01 15.40 -16.85
N LYS A 535 -3.80 15.16 -18.16
CA LYS A 535 -4.52 15.81 -19.24
C LYS A 535 -5.97 15.30 -19.25
N LEU A 536 -6.95 16.20 -19.19
CA LEU A 536 -8.37 15.87 -19.29
C LEU A 536 -8.85 15.95 -20.74
N ASP A 537 -8.48 17.04 -21.42
CA ASP A 537 -8.74 17.31 -22.83
C ASP A 537 -7.64 18.24 -23.38
N ASP A 538 -7.82 18.78 -24.59
CA ASP A 538 -6.84 19.68 -25.23
C ASP A 538 -6.69 21.04 -24.55
N SER A 539 -7.60 21.41 -23.64
CA SER A 539 -7.63 22.72 -22.97
C SER A 539 -7.34 22.64 -21.48
N PHE A 540 -7.59 21.51 -20.82
CA PHE A 540 -7.56 21.40 -19.35
C PHE A 540 -6.75 20.21 -18.82
N TYR A 541 -6.12 20.46 -17.68
CA TYR A 541 -5.38 19.49 -16.89
C TYR A 541 -5.93 19.46 -15.46
N LEU A 542 -5.88 18.28 -14.84
CA LEU A 542 -6.10 18.07 -13.42
C LEU A 542 -4.75 17.84 -12.74
N ILE A 543 -4.35 18.73 -11.84
CA ILE A 543 -3.32 18.38 -10.84
C ILE A 543 -4.02 17.82 -9.62
N TYR A 544 -3.57 16.66 -9.17
CA TYR A 544 -3.97 16.12 -7.91
C TYR A 544 -2.76 15.54 -7.19
N GLY A 545 -2.77 15.54 -5.88
CA GLY A 545 -1.69 14.98 -5.10
C GLY A 545 -2.02 15.03 -3.63
N GLU A 546 -1.39 14.14 -2.90
CA GLU A 546 -1.48 14.11 -1.46
C GLU A 546 -0.12 14.47 -0.91
N ASN A 547 -0.09 15.53 -0.11
CA ASN A 547 1.09 15.79 0.69
C ASN A 547 1.08 14.84 1.88
N GLN A 548 1.89 13.79 1.87
CA GLN A 548 1.90 12.79 2.95
C GLN A 548 2.31 13.34 4.33
N VAL A 549 2.92 14.52 4.39
CA VAL A 549 3.31 15.19 5.64
C VAL A 549 2.11 15.95 6.24
N THR A 550 1.30 16.58 5.39
CA THR A 550 0.16 17.41 5.83
C THR A 550 -1.21 16.77 5.57
N ASN A 551 -1.26 15.60 4.92
CA ASN A 551 -2.44 14.95 4.33
C ASN A 551 -3.35 15.92 3.54
N LEU A 552 -2.79 17.04 3.06
CA LEU A 552 -3.54 18.02 2.31
C LEU A 552 -3.70 17.49 0.89
N ILE A 553 -4.93 17.12 0.56
CA ILE A 553 -5.31 16.74 -0.79
C ILE A 553 -5.40 18.01 -1.62
N ILE A 554 -4.47 18.17 -2.55
CA ILE A 554 -4.53 19.21 -3.56
C ILE A 554 -5.22 18.58 -4.75
N ALA A 555 -6.33 19.16 -5.20
CA ALA A 555 -6.96 18.83 -6.47
C ALA A 555 -7.40 20.12 -7.14
N LYS A 556 -6.87 20.39 -8.34
CA LYS A 556 -7.18 21.61 -9.09
C LYS A 556 -7.20 21.35 -10.58
N VAL A 557 -8.25 21.81 -11.24
CA VAL A 557 -8.31 21.88 -12.69
C VAL A 557 -7.75 23.23 -13.15
N PHE A 558 -6.90 23.21 -14.18
CA PHE A 558 -6.33 24.43 -14.76
C PHE A 558 -6.22 24.32 -16.28
N HIS A 559 -6.26 25.47 -16.94
CA HIS A 559 -6.12 25.54 -18.40
C HIS A 559 -4.67 25.31 -18.84
N GLN A 560 -4.45 24.67 -19.99
CA GLN A 560 -3.15 24.29 -20.55
C GLN A 560 -2.09 25.40 -20.54
N SER A 561 -2.52 26.66 -20.71
CA SER A 561 -1.63 27.84 -20.66
C SER A 561 -0.91 28.03 -19.33
N ASN A 562 -1.37 27.39 -18.25
CA ASN A 562 -0.75 27.45 -16.93
C ASN A 562 0.15 26.23 -16.64
N LEU A 563 0.29 25.27 -17.56
CA LEU A 563 1.04 24.04 -17.33
C LEU A 563 2.52 24.32 -17.04
N GLU A 564 3.18 25.13 -17.87
CA GLU A 564 4.58 25.52 -17.66
C GLU A 564 4.77 26.27 -16.33
N LYS A 565 3.81 27.14 -16.00
CA LYS A 565 3.82 27.90 -14.74
C LYS A 565 3.65 26.97 -13.53
N ILE A 566 2.84 25.93 -13.63
CA ILE A 566 2.67 24.95 -12.54
C ILE A 566 3.94 24.14 -12.43
N LEU A 567 4.44 23.54 -13.51
CA LEU A 567 5.69 22.75 -13.51
C LEU A 567 6.91 23.55 -13.02
N SER A 568 6.92 24.87 -13.17
CA SER A 568 7.99 25.76 -12.68
C SER A 568 7.83 26.24 -11.23
N ILE A 569 6.61 26.30 -10.70
CA ILE A 569 6.31 26.85 -9.37
C ILE A 569 6.05 25.74 -8.34
N SER A 570 5.47 24.60 -8.73
CA SER A 570 4.86 23.65 -7.79
C SER A 570 5.82 22.65 -7.12
N PHE A 571 7.13 22.74 -7.37
CA PHE A 571 8.10 21.72 -6.91
C PHE A 571 9.30 22.29 -6.15
N LYS A 572 9.17 23.52 -5.63
CA LYS A 572 10.10 24.12 -4.66
C LYS A 572 9.51 24.18 -3.27
#